data_AF-A0A9W6YD90-F1
#
_entry.id   AF-A0A9W6YD90-F1
#
_cell.length_a   1.000
_cell.length_b   1.000
_cell.length_c   1.000
_cell.angle_alpha   90.00
_cell.angle_beta   90.00
_cell.angle_gamma   90.00
#
_symmetry.space_group_name_H-M   'P 1'
#
loop_
_entity.id
_entity.type
_entity.pdbx_description
1 polymer ?
#
loop_
_entity_poly.entity_id
_entity_poly.type
_entity_poly.pdbx_seq_one_letter_code
_entity_poly.pdbx_strand_id
1 'polypeptide(L)'
;MQETKQIRHFNVNQPVPVITVIPQREKIREAIEIIDQIDNPELLARWRDYGCAAYGQLKFMDYVVTAKNNFNLVEATLEWIDKVEFQANNIVELR
;
A
#
# COMPACT_ATOMS: atom_id res chain seq x y z
N MET A 1 -6.23 -15.42 13.67
CA MET A 1 -7.65 -15.25 13.29
C MET A 1 -7.67 -15.10 11.78
N GLN A 2 -8.32 -15.99 11.02
CA GLN A 2 -8.28 -15.94 9.55
C GLN A 2 -9.03 -14.70 9.05
N GLU A 3 -8.30 -13.77 8.40
CA GLU A 3 -8.87 -12.61 7.73
C GLU A 3 -9.61 -13.07 6.47
N THR A 4 -10.92 -12.81 6.39
CA THR A 4 -11.73 -13.21 5.23
C THR A 4 -11.84 -12.05 4.25
N LYS A 5 -11.03 -12.10 3.19
CA LYS A 5 -11.19 -11.26 1.99
C LYS A 5 -12.38 -11.77 1.18
N GLN A 6 -13.26 -10.86 0.76
CA GLN A 6 -14.41 -11.19 -0.09
C GLN A 6 -14.46 -10.26 -1.30
N ILE A 7 -14.61 -10.83 -2.49
CA ILE A 7 -14.88 -10.09 -3.73
C ILE A 7 -16.35 -10.30 -4.08
N ARG A 8 -17.15 -9.23 -4.09
CA ARG A 8 -18.60 -9.30 -4.33
C ARG A 8 -19.12 -8.04 -5.01
N HIS A 9 -20.27 -8.17 -5.68
CA HIS A 9 -21.09 -7.02 -6.07
C HIS A 9 -21.69 -6.35 -4.82
N PHE A 10 -21.81 -5.02 -4.86
CA PHE A 10 -22.66 -4.28 -3.93
C PHE A 10 -23.73 -3.54 -4.72
N ASN A 11 -24.94 -3.49 -4.19
CA ASN A 11 -26.07 -2.81 -4.80
C ASN A 11 -26.03 -1.31 -4.49
N VAL A 12 -26.55 -0.49 -5.42
CA VAL A 12 -26.83 0.93 -5.19
C VAL A 12 -27.74 1.04 -3.95
N ASN A 13 -27.35 1.88 -2.97
CA ASN A 13 -27.97 2.06 -1.65
C ASN A 13 -27.57 1.07 -0.53
N GLN A 14 -26.66 0.12 -0.77
CA GLN A 14 -26.03 -0.59 0.37
C GLN A 14 -25.03 0.33 1.08
N PRO A 15 -25.05 0.42 2.42
CA PRO A 15 -24.03 1.14 3.17
C PRO A 15 -22.69 0.42 2.96
N VAL A 16 -21.82 1.05 2.15
CA VAL A 16 -20.45 0.57 1.92
C VAL A 16 -19.58 1.09 3.06
N PRO A 17 -18.89 0.21 3.83
CA PRO A 17 -17.90 0.66 4.79
C PRO A 17 -16.82 1.48 4.08
N VAL A 18 -16.74 2.76 4.43
CA VAL A 18 -15.70 3.67 3.94
C VAL A 18 -14.35 3.11 4.35
N ILE A 19 -13.35 3.15 3.47
CA ILE A 19 -11.99 2.80 3.84
C ILE A 19 -11.50 3.75 4.94
N THR A 20 -11.21 3.18 6.11
CA THR A 20 -10.71 3.93 7.26
C THR A 20 -9.19 3.85 7.37
N VAL A 21 -8.58 2.81 6.78
CA VAL A 21 -7.14 2.57 6.77
C VAL A 21 -6.74 1.97 5.43
N ILE A 22 -5.66 2.46 4.82
CA ILE A 22 -5.12 1.89 3.58
C ILE A 22 -4.47 0.53 3.90
N PRO A 23 -4.88 -0.57 3.25
CA PRO A 23 -4.27 -1.87 3.46
C PRO A 23 -2.79 -1.90 3.03
N GLN A 24 -2.07 -2.94 3.47
CA GLN A 24 -0.73 -3.20 2.95
C GLN A 24 -0.77 -3.51 1.45
N ARG A 25 0.33 -3.22 0.75
CA ARG A 25 0.44 -3.31 -0.71
C ARG A 25 0.09 -4.70 -1.24
N GLU A 26 0.52 -5.73 -0.53
CA GLU A 26 0.29 -7.14 -0.87
C GLU A 26 -1.21 -7.44 -0.92
N LYS A 27 -1.96 -7.00 0.10
CA LYS A 27 -3.42 -7.18 0.17
C LYS A 27 -4.14 -6.46 -0.97
N ILE A 28 -3.68 -5.25 -1.32
CA ILE A 28 -4.22 -4.46 -2.44
C ILE A 28 -3.99 -5.20 -3.76
N ARG A 29 -2.76 -5.70 -3.99
CA ARG A 29 -2.39 -6.41 -5.22
C ARG A 29 -3.12 -7.71 -5.39
N GLU A 30 -3.23 -8.52 -4.34
CA GLU A 30 -4.03 -9.73 -4.40
C GLU A 30 -5.49 -9.40 -4.77
N ALA A 31 -6.05 -8.27 -4.32
CA ALA A 31 -7.43 -7.90 -4.65
C ALA A 31 -7.58 -7.49 -6.11
N ILE A 32 -6.61 -6.73 -6.63
CA ILE A 32 -6.52 -6.39 -8.05
C ILE A 32 -6.43 -7.66 -8.89
N GLU A 33 -5.53 -8.58 -8.56
CA GLU A 33 -5.32 -9.83 -9.29
C GLU A 33 -6.59 -10.69 -9.36
N ILE A 34 -7.33 -10.82 -8.25
CA ILE A 34 -8.58 -11.59 -8.26
C ILE A 34 -9.63 -10.90 -9.14
N ILE A 35 -9.76 -9.57 -9.08
CA ILE A 35 -10.73 -8.85 -9.91
C ILE A 35 -10.35 -8.94 -11.39
N ASP A 36 -9.05 -8.82 -11.71
CA ASP A 36 -8.52 -8.99 -13.08
C ASP A 36 -8.80 -10.40 -13.61
N GLN A 37 -8.65 -11.44 -12.76
CA GLN A 37 -8.97 -12.83 -13.13
C GLN A 37 -10.46 -13.08 -13.38
N ILE A 38 -11.34 -12.37 -12.67
CA ILE A 38 -12.79 -12.46 -12.85
C ILE A 38 -13.25 -11.63 -14.06
N ASP A 39 -12.42 -10.70 -14.55
CA ASP A 39 -12.70 -9.78 -15.66
C ASP A 39 -13.97 -8.94 -15.42
N ASN A 40 -14.15 -8.46 -14.18
CA ASN A 40 -15.31 -7.67 -13.80
C ASN A 40 -14.91 -6.49 -12.89
N PRO A 41 -14.67 -5.29 -13.46
CA PRO A 41 -14.19 -4.13 -12.71
C PRO A 41 -15.24 -3.53 -11.76
N GLU A 42 -16.51 -3.93 -11.87
CA GLU A 42 -17.60 -3.51 -10.95
C GLU A 42 -17.55 -4.24 -9.60
N LEU A 43 -16.64 -5.20 -9.44
CA LEU A 43 -16.46 -5.90 -8.18
C LEU A 43 -15.74 -5.03 -7.15
N LEU A 44 -16.16 -5.20 -5.91
CA LEU A 44 -15.58 -4.52 -4.76
C LEU A 44 -14.79 -5.53 -3.92
N ALA A 45 -13.59 -5.12 -3.52
CA ALA A 45 -12.82 -5.84 -2.52
C ALA A 45 -13.27 -5.42 -1.12
N ARG A 46 -13.61 -6.39 -0.27
CA ARG A 46 -13.98 -6.18 1.13
C ARG A 46 -13.00 -6.88 2.05
N TRP A 47 -12.52 -6.13 3.04
CA TRP A 47 -11.81 -6.66 4.21
C TRP A 47 -12.53 -6.27 5.49
N ARG A 48 -12.46 -7.13 6.51
CA ARG A 48 -13.07 -6.85 7.82
C ARG A 48 -12.48 -5.60 8.48
N ASP A 49 -11.17 -5.43 8.38
CA ASP A 49 -10.44 -4.42 9.15
C ASP A 49 -10.19 -3.11 8.39
N TYR A 50 -10.39 -3.12 7.06
CA TYR A 50 -10.07 -1.96 6.21
C TYR A 50 -11.30 -1.35 5.53
N GLY A 51 -12.40 -2.08 5.40
CA GLY A 51 -13.59 -1.65 4.66
C GLY A 51 -13.62 -2.17 3.22
N CYS A 52 -14.21 -1.39 2.32
CA CYS A 52 -14.37 -1.80 0.92
C CYS A 52 -13.71 -0.82 -0.07
N ALA A 53 -13.14 -1.35 -1.16
CA ALA A 53 -12.63 -0.56 -2.28
C ALA A 53 -13.10 -1.11 -3.63
N ALA A 54 -13.41 -0.18 -4.54
CA ALA A 54 -13.61 -0.47 -5.95
C ALA A 54 -12.29 -0.65 -6.69
N TYR A 55 -12.33 -1.34 -7.83
CA TYR A 55 -11.15 -1.63 -8.65
C TYR A 55 -10.29 -0.38 -8.92
N GLY A 56 -10.89 0.73 -9.36
CA GLY A 56 -10.17 1.98 -9.57
C GLY A 56 -9.50 2.55 -8.30
N GLN A 57 -10.16 2.41 -7.14
CA GLN A 57 -9.58 2.81 -5.85
C GLN A 57 -8.41 1.90 -5.45
N LEU A 58 -8.49 0.60 -5.74
CA LEU A 58 -7.38 -0.34 -5.49
C LEU A 58 -6.14 0.04 -6.31
N LYS A 59 -6.31 0.36 -7.60
CA LYS A 59 -5.19 0.80 -8.45
C LYS A 59 -4.56 2.09 -7.93
N PHE A 60 -5.39 3.03 -7.49
CA PHE A 60 -4.90 4.28 -6.88
C PHE A 60 -4.13 4.01 -5.57
N MET A 61 -4.65 3.12 -4.71
CA MET A 61 -3.98 2.74 -3.47
C MET A 61 -2.64 2.04 -3.71
N ASP A 62 -2.52 1.12 -4.67
CA ASP A 62 -1.23 0.49 -5.01
C ASP A 62 -0.20 1.55 -5.43
N TYR A 63 -0.64 2.55 -6.20
CA TYR A 63 0.21 3.66 -6.63
C TYR A 63 0.71 4.50 -5.45
N VAL A 64 -0.20 4.95 -4.59
CA VAL A 64 0.11 5.78 -3.41
C VAL A 64 1.02 5.04 -2.42
N VAL A 65 0.72 3.76 -2.13
CA VAL A 65 1.54 2.95 -1.22
C VAL A 65 2.93 2.69 -1.82
N THR A 66 3.03 2.44 -3.13
CA THR A 66 4.32 2.31 -3.80
C THR A 66 5.14 3.60 -3.69
N ALA A 67 4.53 4.75 -3.97
CA ALA A 67 5.21 6.04 -3.86
C ALA A 67 5.69 6.30 -2.42
N LYS A 68 4.83 6.07 -1.42
CA LYS A 68 5.19 6.22 0.00
C LYS A 68 6.39 5.34 0.37
N ASN A 69 6.37 4.07 -0.02
CA ASN A 69 7.49 3.15 0.27
C ASN A 69 8.79 3.63 -0.38
N ASN A 70 8.72 4.16 -1.61
CA ASN A 70 9.90 4.72 -2.27
C ASN A 70 10.41 5.98 -1.56
N PHE A 71 9.52 6.87 -1.09
CA PHE A 71 9.92 8.04 -0.32
C PHE A 71 10.63 7.67 0.99
N ASN A 72 10.11 6.68 1.72
CA ASN A 72 10.77 6.18 2.93
C ASN A 72 12.17 5.62 2.65
N LEU A 73 12.35 4.93 1.51
CA LEU A 73 13.66 4.43 1.10
C LEU A 73 14.62 5.56 0.74
N VAL A 74 14.14 6.60 0.06
CA VAL A 74 14.92 7.81 -0.22
C VAL A 74 15.37 8.49 1.07
N GLU A 75 14.46 8.70 2.02
CA GLU A 75 14.76 9.29 3.32
C GLU A 75 15.83 8.48 4.08
N ALA A 76 15.65 7.17 4.20
CA ALA A 76 16.63 6.29 4.85
C ALA A 76 18.00 6.29 4.13
N THR A 77 18.01 6.46 2.81
CA THR A 77 19.25 6.57 2.03
C THR A 77 19.96 7.89 2.29
N LEU A 78 19.22 9.00 2.36
CA LEU A 78 19.79 10.31 2.69
C LEU A 78 20.38 10.30 4.10
N GLU A 79 19.66 9.75 5.08
CA GLU A 79 20.18 9.59 6.45
C GLU A 79 21.47 8.75 6.50
N TRP A 80 21.55 7.69 5.69
CA TRP A 80 22.77 6.88 5.58
C TRP A 80 23.93 7.67 4.97
N ILE A 81 23.69 8.46 3.92
CA ILE A 81 24.70 9.32 3.29
C ILE A 81 25.22 10.34 4.31
N ASP A 82 24.34 11.07 5.00
CA ASP A 82 24.71 12.09 5.98
C ASP A 82 25.55 11.48 7.12
N LYS A 83 25.21 10.27 7.57
CA LYS A 83 25.97 9.55 8.58
C LYS A 83 27.36 9.15 8.10
N VAL A 84 27.49 8.67 6.86
CA VAL A 84 28.79 8.30 6.27
C VAL A 84 29.66 9.54 6.03
N GLU A 85 29.07 10.64 5.52
CA GLU A 85 29.77 11.92 5.33
C GLU A 85 30.29 12.48 6.65
N PHE A 86 29.47 12.42 7.72
CA PHE A 86 29.91 12.78 9.06
C PHE A 86 31.07 11.90 9.54
N GLN A 87 31.03 10.59 9.29
CA GLN A 87 32.14 9.71 9.67
C GLN A 87 33.43 10.02 8.92
N ALA A 88 33.37 10.27 7.61
CA ALA A 88 34.53 10.64 6.80
C ALA A 88 35.19 11.93 7.30
N ASN A 89 34.40 12.95 7.65
CA ASN A 89 34.90 14.22 8.18
C ASN A 89 35.49 14.11 9.59
N ASN A 90 35.16 13.06 10.34
CA ASN A 90 35.70 12.81 11.68
C ASN A 90 36.89 11.85 11.70
N ILE A 91 37.24 11.22 10.57
CA ILE A 91 38.51 10.49 10.44
C ILE A 91 39.61 11.54 10.21
N VAL A 92 40.10 12.12 11.30
CA VAL A 92 41.40 12.79 11.28
C VAL A 92 42.46 11.68 11.19
N GLU A 93 43.23 11.64 10.10
CA GLU A 93 44.41 10.78 10.00
C GLU A 93 45.32 11.09 11.20
N LEU A 94 45.35 10.19 12.19
CA LEU A 94 46.41 10.15 13.19
C LEU A 94 47.68 9.68 12.45
N ARG A 95 48.44 10.66 11.92
CA ARG A 95 49.81 10.46 11.45
C ARG A 95 50.78 10.43 12.62
#